data_AF-A0A916XQ41-F1
#
_entry.id   AF-A0A916XQ41-F1
#
_cell.length_a   1.000
_cell.length_b   1.000
_cell.length_c   1.000
_cell.angle_alpha   90.00
_cell.angle_beta   90.00
_cell.angle_gamma   90.00
#
_symmetry.space_group_name_H-M   'P 1'
#
loop_
_entity.id
_entity.type
_entity.pdbx_description
1 polymer ?
#
loop_
_entity_poly.entity_id
_entity_poly.type
_entity_poly.pdbx_seq_one_letter_code
_entity_poly.pdbx_strand_id
1 'polypeptide(L)'
;MMMGYRRLLVLLRREGEPSGINRIHRLYREEGLSVRKRHARRKVVGTRVSIVLEAKPNARWSIDFVHIVDDATKQCLGAIP
;
A
#
# COMPACT_ATOMS: atom_id res chain seq x y z
N MET A 1 -4.26 4.74 8.45
CA MET A 1 -4.48 3.37 8.94
C MET A 1 -5.92 2.95 8.60
N MET A 2 -6.18 2.21 7.51
CA MET A 2 -7.55 1.93 7.00
C MET A 2 -8.28 0.79 7.74
N MET A 3 -9.30 1.05 8.55
CA MET A 3 -10.16 -0.01 9.10
C MET A 3 -10.93 -0.68 7.97
N GLY A 4 -10.49 -1.87 7.54
CA GLY A 4 -11.22 -2.71 6.59
C GLY A 4 -12.09 -3.73 7.31
N TYR A 5 -13.05 -4.33 6.60
CA TYR A 5 -14.00 -5.32 7.16
C TYR A 5 -13.31 -6.48 7.90
N ARG A 6 -12.08 -6.87 7.50
CA ARG A 6 -11.27 -7.88 8.22
C ARG A 6 -10.90 -7.47 9.64
N ARG A 7 -10.58 -6.20 9.86
CA ARG A 7 -10.30 -5.69 11.22
C ARG A 7 -11.56 -5.56 12.05
N LEU A 8 -12.66 -5.12 11.42
CA LEU A 8 -13.97 -5.08 12.06
C LEU A 8 -14.41 -6.48 12.53
N LEU A 9 -14.18 -7.51 11.71
CA LEU A 9 -14.45 -8.90 12.08
C LEU A 9 -13.67 -9.35 13.32
N VAL A 10 -12.41 -8.96 13.47
CA VAL A 10 -11.60 -9.31 14.65
C VAL A 10 -12.09 -8.59 15.90
N LEU A 11 -12.46 -7.30 15.78
CA LEU A 11 -13.01 -6.53 16.89
C LEU A 11 -14.35 -7.10 17.36
N LEU A 12 -15.27 -7.38 16.43
CA LEU A 12 -16.58 -7.96 16.76
C LEU A 12 -16.48 -9.36 17.37
N ARG A 13 -15.52 -10.18 16.92
CA ARG A 13 -15.27 -11.49 17.55
C ARG A 13 -14.74 -11.37 18.97
N ARG A 14 -13.95 -10.34 19.28
CA ARG A 14 -13.49 -10.07 20.65
C ARG A 14 -14.61 -9.59 21.55
N GLU A 15 -15.58 -8.86 21.00
CA GLU A 15 -16.80 -8.44 21.70
C GLU A 15 -17.85 -9.56 21.80
N GLY A 16 -17.57 -10.74 21.26
CA GLY A 16 -18.43 -11.91 21.38
C GLY A 16 -19.57 -11.98 20.36
N GLU A 17 -19.54 -11.19 19.28
CA GLU A 17 -20.55 -11.27 18.22
C GLU A 17 -20.26 -12.48 17.29
N PRO A 18 -21.15 -13.51 17.23
CA PRO A 18 -20.98 -14.70 16.39
C PRO A 18 -21.30 -14.48 14.90
N SER A 19 -21.48 -13.24 14.46
CA SER A 19 -21.92 -12.88 13.11
C SER A 19 -20.95 -13.36 12.04
N GLY A 20 -21.52 -14.03 11.05
CA GLY A 20 -20.80 -14.47 9.87
C GLY A 20 -20.21 -13.30 9.08
N ILE A 21 -19.14 -13.60 8.34
CA ILE A 21 -18.41 -12.65 7.49
C ILE A 21 -19.35 -11.91 6.53
N ASN A 22 -20.38 -12.58 6.01
CA ASN A 22 -21.36 -12.01 5.09
C ASN A 22 -22.20 -10.90 5.73
N ARG A 23 -22.64 -11.07 6.98
CA ARG A 23 -23.43 -10.07 7.71
C ARG A 23 -22.60 -8.82 7.99
N ILE A 24 -21.37 -9.01 8.44
CA ILE A 24 -20.42 -7.92 8.71
C ILE A 24 -20.05 -7.19 7.42
N HIS A 25 -19.85 -7.91 6.31
CA HIS A 25 -19.59 -7.29 5.02
C HIS A 25 -20.77 -6.46 4.52
N ARG A 26 -22.02 -6.91 4.77
CA ARG A 26 -23.22 -6.16 4.43
C ARG A 26 -23.34 -4.90 5.27
N LEU A 27 -23.24 -5.01 6.59
CA LEU A 27 -23.21 -3.88 7.54
C LEU A 27 -22.09 -2.89 7.20
N TYR A 28 -20.89 -3.37 6.90
CA TYR A 28 -19.76 -2.51 6.51
C TYR A 28 -20.05 -1.67 5.25
N ARG A 29 -20.84 -2.22 4.31
CA ARG A 29 -21.25 -1.53 3.09
C ARG A 29 -22.44 -0.60 3.33
N GLU A 30 -23.43 -1.04 4.12
CA GLU A 30 -24.62 -0.28 4.50
C GLU A 30 -24.26 0.95 5.34
N GLU A 31 -23.38 0.79 6.33
CA GLU A 31 -22.91 1.85 7.24
C GLU A 31 -21.88 2.79 6.59
N GLY A 32 -21.49 2.56 5.33
CA GLY A 32 -20.54 3.42 4.63
C GLY A 32 -19.15 3.49 5.28
N LEU A 33 -18.80 2.52 6.14
CA LEU A 33 -17.54 2.43 6.90
C LEU A 33 -16.30 2.31 6.00
N SER A 34 -16.50 2.16 4.68
CA SER A 34 -15.44 2.29 3.70
C SER A 34 -14.85 3.69 3.72
N VAL A 35 -13.70 3.82 4.39
CA VAL A 35 -12.89 5.04 4.35
C VAL A 35 -12.57 5.36 2.88
N ARG A 36 -13.05 6.51 2.41
CA ARG A 36 -12.84 6.99 1.05
C ARG A 36 -11.34 7.00 0.77
N LYS A 37 -10.90 6.22 -0.23
CA LYS A 37 -9.48 6.19 -0.61
C LYS A 37 -9.08 7.62 -0.97
N ARG A 38 -8.14 8.20 -0.22
CA ARG A 38 -7.53 9.48 -0.57
C ARG A 38 -6.99 9.32 -1.99
N HIS A 39 -7.49 10.11 -2.95
CA HIS A 39 -6.98 10.08 -4.32
C HIS A 39 -5.46 10.26 -4.23
N ALA A 40 -4.72 9.23 -4.66
CA ALA A 40 -3.27 9.36 -4.77
C ALA A 40 -2.99 10.57 -5.66
N ARG A 41 -2.15 11.49 -5.18
CA ARG A 41 -1.70 12.64 -5.98
C ARG A 41 -1.18 12.06 -7.29
N ARG A 42 -1.69 12.56 -8.44
CA ARG A 42 -1.18 12.18 -9.76
C ARG A 42 0.34 12.33 -9.71
N LYS A 43 1.07 11.21 -9.78
CA LYS A 43 2.53 11.27 -9.98
C LYS A 43 2.71 11.91 -11.35
N VAL A 44 3.40 13.05 -11.39
CA VAL A 44 3.80 13.65 -12.66
C VAL A 44 4.74 12.65 -13.31
N VAL A 45 4.24 11.93 -14.30
CA VAL A 45 5.08 11.14 -15.19
C VAL A 45 5.70 12.15 -16.14
N GLY A 46 6.79 12.79 -15.70
CA GLY A 46 7.56 13.65 -16.59
C GLY A 46 7.99 12.87 -17.82
N THR A 47 8.08 13.52 -18.98
CA THR A 47 8.61 12.93 -20.21
C THR A 47 10.00 12.37 -19.91
N ARG A 48 10.13 11.03 -19.91
CA ARG A 48 11.43 10.40 -19.71
C ARG A 48 12.34 10.82 -20.85
N VAL A 49 13.47 11.44 -20.53
CA VAL A 49 14.52 11.74 -21.52
C VAL A 49 15.05 10.41 -22.06
N SER A 50 15.14 10.29 -23.38
CA SER A 50 15.68 9.12 -24.05
C SER A 50 17.15 8.93 -23.65
N ILE A 51 17.51 7.71 -23.25
CA ILE A 51 18.89 7.37 -22.92
C ILE A 51 19.71 7.42 -24.21
N VAL A 52 20.73 8.26 -24.25
CA VAL A 52 21.69 8.32 -25.36
C VAL A 52 22.57 7.07 -25.30
N LEU A 53 22.58 6.29 -26.39
CA LEU A 53 23.43 5.12 -26.54
C LEU A 53 24.83 5.58 -26.96
N GLU A 54 25.85 5.27 -26.16
CA GLU A 54 27.24 5.54 -26.54
C GLU A 54 27.74 4.49 -27.54
N ALA A 55 28.46 4.93 -28.58
CA ALA A 55 28.91 4.07 -29.68
C ALA A 55 30.07 3.12 -29.31
N LYS A 56 30.59 3.18 -28.09
CA LYS A 56 31.77 2.44 -27.64
C LYS A 56 31.40 1.35 -26.63
N PRO A 57 32.01 0.16 -26.69
CA PRO A 57 31.86 -0.87 -25.67
C PRO A 57 32.27 -0.35 -24.29
N ASN A 58 31.56 -0.75 -23.23
CA ASN A 58 31.82 -0.39 -21.82
C ASN A 58 31.77 1.11 -21.49
N ALA A 59 31.21 1.94 -22.36
CA ALA A 59 31.12 3.38 -22.13
C ALA A 59 30.14 3.77 -21.00
N ARG A 60 29.22 2.87 -20.63
CA ARG A 60 28.25 3.10 -19.55
C ARG A 60 27.98 1.83 -18.77
N TRP A 61 27.96 1.95 -17.45
CA TRP A 61 27.48 0.94 -16.51
C TRP A 61 26.47 1.57 -15.55
N SER A 62 25.45 0.81 -15.16
CA SER A 62 24.46 1.20 -14.14
C SER A 62 24.36 0.12 -13.10
N ILE A 63 24.26 0.52 -11.83
CA ILE A 63 24.07 -0.37 -10.69
C ILE A 63 22.80 0.09 -9.99
N ASP A 64 21.85 -0.84 -9.81
CA ASP A 64 20.63 -0.62 -9.04
C ASP A 64 20.61 -1.57 -7.85
N PHE A 65 20.12 -1.08 -6.70
CA PHE A 65 20.00 -1.87 -5.48
C PHE A 65 18.55 -2.34 -5.28
N VAL A 66 18.37 -3.60 -4.91
CA VAL A 66 17.09 -4.15 -4.47
C VAL A 66 17.14 -4.34 -2.96
N HIS A 67 16.26 -3.65 -2.25
CA HIS A 67 16.06 -3.86 -0.81
C HIS A 67 14.84 -4.75 -0.58
N ILE A 68 15.02 -5.84 0.15
CA ILE A 68 13.92 -6.67 0.65
C ILE A 68 13.42 -6.00 1.93
N VAL A 69 12.17 -5.56 1.91
CA VAL A 69 11.56 -4.86 3.05
C VAL A 69 10.69 -5.85 3.84
N ASP A 70 11.29 -6.48 4.85
CA ASP A 70 10.55 -7.27 5.84
C ASP A 70 9.65 -6.39 6.70
N ASP A 71 8.61 -6.98 7.29
CA ASP A 71 7.56 -6.25 8.03
C ASP A 71 8.12 -5.34 9.14
N ALA A 72 9.19 -5.77 9.81
CA ALA A 72 9.89 -5.00 10.84
C ALA A 72 10.55 -3.71 10.30
N THR A 73 11.05 -3.71 9.06
CA THR A 73 11.72 -2.53 8.48
C THR A 73 10.73 -1.47 7.98
N LYS A 74 9.49 -1.86 7.65
CA LYS A 74 8.41 -0.91 7.31
C LYS A 74 8.04 0.00 8.49
N GLN A 75 8.18 -0.51 9.71
CA GLN A 75 7.81 0.22 10.93
C GLN A 75 8.84 1.31 11.27
N CYS A 76 10.12 1.09 10.97
CA CYS A 76 11.18 2.07 11.21
C CYS A 76 11.18 3.24 10.21
N LEU A 77 10.82 3.01 8.94
CA LEU A 77 10.75 4.08 7.92
C LEU A 77 9.56 5.03 8.08
N GLY A 78 8.55 4.64 8.86
CA GLY A 78 7.40 5.50 9.21
C GLY A 78 7.65 6.41 10.42
N ALA A 79 8.84 6.34 11.04
CA ALA A 79 9.17 7.03 12.29
C ALA A 79 10.13 8.23 12.12
N ILE A 80 10.44 8.63 10.88
CA ILE A 80 11.21 9.84 10.60
C ILE A 80 10.20 10.99 10.38
N PRO A 81 10.24 12.08 11.18
CA PRO A 81 9.28 13.19 11.10
C PRO A 81 9.32 13.93 9.77
#